data_AF-A0A2W1BQE7-F1
#
_entry.id   AF-A0A2W1BQE7-F1
#
_cell.length_a   1.000
_cell.length_b   1.000
_cell.length_c   1.000
_cell.angle_alpha   90.00
_cell.angle_beta   90.00
_cell.angle_gamma   90.00
#
_symmetry.space_group_name_H-M   'P 1'
#
loop_
_entity.id
_entity.type
_entity.pdbx_description
1 polymer ?
#
loop_
_entity_poly.entity_id
_entity_poly.type
_entity_poly.pdbx_seq_one_letter_code
_entity_poly.pdbx_strand_id
1 'polypeptide(L)'
;MEDDADALPQALEQFTEGARAQVSGRSVDALLLAALADLTTRAEQAILHNRYDREGGLAVERRARRLAAWAGSSAGGARERCSRLTQAAALLALEAPGQAPHALLPTPRLAAPLAKDILARRTDFKMEDIKRVKL
;
A
#
# COMPACT_ATOMS: atom_id res chain seq x y z
N MET A 1 8.49 16.19 -6.67
CA MET A 1 8.28 14.82 -6.15
C MET A 1 6.83 14.55 -5.72
N GLU A 2 5.97 15.57 -5.53
CA GLU A 2 4.52 15.35 -5.33
C GLU A 2 3.81 14.88 -6.60
N ASP A 3 4.20 15.35 -7.78
CA ASP A 3 3.55 15.02 -9.06
C ASP A 3 3.58 13.52 -9.41
N ASP A 4 4.64 12.81 -9.02
CA ASP A 4 4.80 11.39 -9.35
C ASP A 4 3.86 10.48 -8.53
N ALA A 5 3.43 10.92 -7.35
CA ALA A 5 2.54 10.12 -6.51
C ALA A 5 1.07 10.16 -6.97
N ASP A 6 0.68 11.18 -7.75
CA ASP A 6 -0.65 11.30 -8.36
C ASP A 6 -0.73 10.69 -9.77
N ALA A 7 0.41 10.48 -10.42
CA ALA A 7 0.46 9.98 -11.79
C ALA A 7 -0.30 8.64 -11.98
N LEU A 8 -0.12 7.69 -11.05
CA LEU A 8 -0.81 6.40 -11.12
C LEU A 8 -2.33 6.53 -10.90
N PRO A 9 -2.83 7.18 -9.81
CA PRO A 9 -4.26 7.48 -9.67
C PRO A 9 -4.88 8.18 -10.88
N GLN A 10 -4.23 9.20 -11.44
CA GLN A 10 -4.73 9.92 -12.61
C GLN A 10 -4.80 9.02 -13.86
N ALA A 11 -3.79 8.19 -14.09
CA ALA A 11 -3.80 7.24 -15.20
C ALA A 11 -4.94 6.21 -15.05
N LEU A 12 -5.19 5.73 -13.83
CA LEU A 12 -6.28 4.80 -13.55
C LEU A 12 -7.66 5.45 -13.71
N GLU A 13 -7.79 6.73 -13.36
CA GLU A 13 -9.02 7.52 -13.58
C GLU A 13 -9.32 7.67 -15.08
N GLN A 14 -8.35 8.12 -15.87
CA GLN A 14 -8.47 8.24 -17.33
C GLN A 14 -8.82 6.90 -17.99
N PHE A 15 -8.18 5.82 -17.54
CA PHE A 15 -8.50 4.47 -18.00
C PHE A 15 -9.94 4.07 -17.65
N THR A 16 -10.39 4.36 -16.44
CA THR A 16 -11.74 4.03 -15.97
C THR A 16 -12.81 4.77 -16.77
N GLU A 17 -12.62 6.06 -17.02
CA GLU A 17 -13.53 6.89 -17.82
C GLU A 17 -13.62 6.37 -19.26
N GLY A 18 -12.46 6.11 -19.89
CA GLY A 18 -12.41 5.57 -21.25
C GLY A 18 -13.06 4.18 -21.36
N ALA A 19 -12.83 3.31 -20.37
CA ALA A 19 -13.42 1.97 -20.34
C ALA A 19 -14.94 2.01 -20.14
N ARG A 20 -15.46 2.90 -19.28
CA ARG A 20 -16.90 3.06 -19.05
C ARG A 20 -17.65 3.58 -20.27
N ALA A 21 -16.97 4.28 -21.18
CA ALA A 21 -17.57 4.71 -22.45
C ALA A 21 -17.77 3.56 -23.45
N GLN A 22 -17.03 2.45 -23.31
CA GLN A 22 -17.02 1.35 -24.30
C GLN A 22 -17.54 0.01 -23.73
N VAL A 23 -17.57 -0.14 -22.41
CA VAL A 23 -17.89 -1.40 -21.73
C VAL A 23 -18.88 -1.14 -20.59
N SER A 24 -19.75 -2.12 -20.31
CA SER A 24 -20.67 -2.05 -19.17
C SER A 24 -19.94 -1.76 -17.85
N GLY A 25 -20.53 -0.90 -17.01
CA GLY A 25 -19.96 -0.52 -15.72
C GLY A 25 -19.58 -1.70 -14.83
N ARG A 26 -20.40 -2.76 -14.82
CA ARG A 26 -20.10 -4.01 -14.08
C ARG A 26 -18.81 -4.69 -14.54
N SER A 27 -18.54 -4.70 -15.84
CA SER A 27 -17.33 -5.31 -16.39
C SER A 27 -16.10 -4.45 -16.10
N VAL A 28 -16.26 -3.11 -16.14
CA VAL A 28 -15.21 -2.18 -15.73
C VAL A 28 -14.87 -2.36 -14.26
N ASP A 29 -15.87 -2.43 -13.37
CA ASP A 29 -15.64 -2.63 -11.95
C ASP A 29 -14.90 -3.95 -11.68
N ALA A 30 -15.27 -5.04 -12.38
CA ALA A 30 -14.56 -6.31 -12.29
C ALA A 30 -13.09 -6.22 -12.76
N LEU A 31 -12.84 -5.49 -13.86
CA LEU A 31 -11.51 -5.25 -14.40
C LEU A 31 -10.65 -4.42 -13.44
N LEU A 32 -11.20 -3.34 -12.87
CA LEU A 32 -10.52 -2.50 -11.89
C LEU A 32 -10.17 -3.29 -10.64
N LEU A 33 -11.11 -4.12 -10.18
CA LEU A 33 -10.89 -5.03 -9.05
C LEU A 33 -9.70 -5.97 -9.35
N ALA A 34 -9.65 -6.61 -10.52
CA ALA A 34 -8.54 -7.49 -10.90
C ALA A 34 -7.21 -6.73 -11.02
N ALA A 35 -7.21 -5.57 -11.68
CA ALA A 35 -6.03 -4.74 -11.85
C ALA A 35 -5.47 -4.26 -10.51
N LEU A 36 -6.32 -3.80 -9.60
CA LEU A 36 -5.90 -3.41 -8.25
C LEU A 36 -5.29 -4.58 -7.48
N ALA A 37 -5.83 -5.79 -7.60
CA ALA A 37 -5.27 -6.96 -6.93
C ALA A 37 -3.86 -7.31 -7.42
N ASP A 38 -3.62 -7.23 -8.74
CA ASP A 38 -2.29 -7.43 -9.32
C ASP A 38 -1.32 -6.31 -8.91
N LEU A 39 -1.76 -5.05 -8.99
CA LEU A 39 -0.95 -3.90 -8.59
C LEU A 39 -0.53 -3.97 -7.12
N THR A 40 -1.46 -4.27 -6.20
CA THR A 40 -1.12 -4.36 -4.78
C THR A 40 -0.19 -5.53 -4.49
N THR A 41 -0.40 -6.68 -5.15
CA THR A 41 0.49 -7.85 -5.02
C THR A 41 1.91 -7.52 -5.45
N ARG A 42 2.09 -6.88 -6.61
CA ARG A 42 3.41 -6.47 -7.12
C ARG A 42 4.06 -5.41 -6.24
N ALA A 43 3.28 -4.46 -5.73
CA ALA A 43 3.77 -3.43 -4.81
C ALA A 43 4.26 -4.04 -3.48
N GLU A 44 3.54 -5.01 -2.93
CA GLU A 44 3.97 -5.75 -1.73
C GLU A 44 5.28 -6.52 -1.97
N GLN A 45 5.41 -7.18 -3.12
CA GLN A 45 6.65 -7.87 -3.50
C GLN A 45 7.82 -6.89 -3.65
N ALA A 46 7.59 -5.73 -4.28
CA ALA A 46 8.58 -4.68 -4.41
C ALA A 46 9.02 -4.13 -3.05
N ILE A 47 8.10 -3.96 -2.11
CA ILE A 47 8.41 -3.56 -0.72
C ILE A 47 9.36 -4.57 -0.06
N LEU A 48 9.12 -5.87 -0.24
CA LEU A 48 9.98 -6.90 0.36
C LEU A 48 11.33 -7.03 -0.33
N HIS A 49 11.43 -6.67 -1.61
CA HIS A 49 12.68 -6.76 -2.36
C HIS A 49 13.64 -5.60 -2.06
N ASN A 50 13.11 -4.40 -1.84
CA ASN A 50 13.90 -3.18 -1.71
C ASN A 50 14.32 -2.86 -0.27
N ARG A 51 15.24 -1.90 -0.14
CA ARG A 51 15.64 -1.28 1.13
C ARG A 51 15.18 0.18 1.13
N TYR A 52 14.80 0.67 2.30
CA TYR A 52 14.23 1.99 2.47
C TYR A 52 14.92 2.73 3.60
N ASP A 53 15.17 4.01 3.40
CA ASP A 53 15.38 4.96 4.47
C ASP A 53 14.03 5.55 4.92
N ARG A 54 14.08 6.53 5.83
CA ARG A 54 12.88 7.19 6.36
C ARG A 54 12.08 7.89 5.26
N GLU A 55 12.76 8.62 4.38
CA GLU A 55 12.11 9.41 3.32
C GLU A 55 11.51 8.52 2.23
N GLY A 56 12.21 7.47 1.82
CA GLY A 56 11.72 6.44 0.91
C GLY A 56 10.50 5.72 1.46
N GLY A 57 10.51 5.39 2.76
CA GLY A 57 9.34 4.83 3.45
C GLY A 57 8.13 5.76 3.42
N LEU A 58 8.32 7.06 3.67
CA LEU A 58 7.25 8.07 3.54
C LEU A 58 6.71 8.19 2.12
N ALA A 59 7.60 8.14 1.12
CA ALA A 59 7.20 8.23 -0.27
C ALA A 59 6.32 7.04 -0.67
N VAL A 60 6.66 5.82 -0.24
CA VAL A 60 5.84 4.62 -0.48
C VAL A 60 4.48 4.74 0.24
N GLU A 61 4.46 5.18 1.49
CA GLU A 61 3.24 5.38 2.26
C GLU A 61 2.29 6.39 1.61
N ARG A 62 2.81 7.54 1.17
CA ARG A 62 2.00 8.53 0.45
C ARG A 62 1.39 7.96 -0.83
N ARG A 63 2.18 7.24 -1.64
CA ARG A 63 1.68 6.60 -2.87
C ARG A 63 0.59 5.55 -2.57
N ALA A 64 0.82 4.69 -1.57
CA ALA A 64 -0.15 3.68 -1.17
C ALA A 64 -1.47 4.30 -0.65
N ARG A 65 -1.38 5.38 0.13
CA ARG A 65 -2.54 6.11 0.65
C ARG A 65 -3.35 6.76 -0.46
N ARG A 66 -2.69 7.39 -1.44
CA ARG A 66 -3.36 8.00 -2.61
C ARG A 66 -4.05 6.94 -3.47
N LEU A 67 -3.39 5.81 -3.72
CA LEU A 67 -4.00 4.66 -4.42
C LEU A 67 -5.24 4.14 -3.68
N ALA A 68 -5.17 3.99 -2.34
CA ALA A 68 -6.31 3.55 -1.54
C ALA A 68 -7.47 4.56 -1.53
N ALA A 69 -7.18 5.86 -1.56
CA ALA A 69 -8.19 6.92 -1.66
C ALA A 69 -8.90 6.86 -3.02
N TRP A 70 -8.15 6.78 -4.12
CA TRP A 70 -8.69 6.62 -5.48
C TRP A 70 -9.51 5.32 -5.64
N ALA A 71 -9.02 4.21 -5.09
CA ALA A 71 -9.73 2.93 -5.11
C ALA A 71 -11.06 3.01 -4.36
N GLY A 72 -11.13 3.81 -3.29
CA GLY A 72 -12.36 4.04 -2.52
C GLY A 72 -13.42 4.88 -3.23
N SER A 73 -13.02 5.80 -4.11
CA SER A 73 -13.96 6.62 -4.90
C SER A 73 -14.42 5.94 -6.19
N SER A 74 -13.61 5.04 -6.76
CA SER A 74 -13.83 4.51 -8.11
C SER A 74 -14.73 3.25 -8.16
N ALA A 75 -14.66 2.38 -7.14
CA ALA A 75 -15.46 1.16 -7.08
C ALA A 75 -15.71 0.65 -5.64
N GLY A 76 -16.91 0.14 -5.37
CA GLY A 76 -17.27 -0.45 -4.08
C GLY A 76 -16.42 -1.67 -3.75
N GLY A 77 -15.72 -1.64 -2.61
CA GLY A 77 -14.85 -2.74 -2.15
C GLY A 77 -13.41 -2.71 -2.68
N ALA A 78 -13.07 -1.81 -3.60
CA ALA A 78 -11.70 -1.68 -4.11
C ALA A 78 -10.73 -1.13 -3.04
N ARG A 79 -11.22 -0.31 -2.10
CA ARG A 79 -10.44 0.15 -0.94
C ARG A 79 -9.92 -0.99 -0.06
N GLU A 80 -10.73 -2.03 0.15
CA GLU A 80 -10.33 -3.17 1.00
C GLU A 80 -9.14 -3.92 0.40
N ARG A 81 -9.03 -3.98 -0.94
CA ARG A 81 -7.88 -4.57 -1.65
C ARG A 81 -6.57 -3.83 -1.39
N CYS A 82 -6.64 -2.55 -1.05
CA CYS A 82 -5.47 -1.74 -0.72
C CYS A 82 -5.11 -1.76 0.77
N SER A 83 -5.97 -2.28 1.65
CA SER A 83 -5.80 -2.22 3.11
C SER A 83 -4.47 -2.84 3.57
N ARG A 84 -4.13 -4.01 3.04
CA ARG A 84 -2.89 -4.72 3.35
C ARG A 84 -1.64 -3.97 2.90
N LEU A 85 -1.64 -3.45 1.66
CA LEU A 85 -0.58 -2.60 1.13
C LEU A 85 -0.42 -1.32 1.97
N THR A 86 -1.52 -0.68 2.38
CA THR A 86 -1.45 0.54 3.21
C THR A 86 -0.85 0.27 4.58
N GLN A 87 -1.14 -0.88 5.21
CA GLN A 87 -0.49 -1.27 6.46
C GLN A 87 1.00 -1.56 6.26
N ALA A 88 1.37 -2.24 5.17
CA ALA A 88 2.78 -2.50 4.86
C ALA A 88 3.56 -1.19 4.66
N ALA A 89 2.98 -0.25 3.92
CA ALA A 89 3.58 1.06 3.69
C ALA A 89 3.61 1.92 4.98
N ALA A 90 2.60 1.82 5.85
CA ALA A 90 2.60 2.49 7.15
C ALA A 90 3.74 2.01 8.05
N LEU A 91 4.06 0.70 8.05
CA LEU A 91 5.21 0.16 8.77
C LEU A 91 6.54 0.74 8.26
N LEU A 92 6.68 0.92 6.94
CA LEU A 92 7.86 1.57 6.35
C LEU A 92 7.95 3.06 6.71
N ALA A 93 6.84 3.71 7.08
CA ALA A 93 6.78 5.12 7.41
C ALA A 93 6.88 5.43 8.91
N LEU A 94 7.22 4.45 9.75
CA LEU A 94 7.37 4.67 11.19
C LEU A 94 8.65 5.44 11.54
N GLU A 95 8.62 6.15 12.65
CA GLU A 95 9.83 6.74 13.21
C GLU A 95 10.62 5.74 14.05
N ALA A 96 9.89 4.84 14.71
CA ALA A 96 10.48 3.79 15.53
C ALA A 96 9.72 2.46 15.38
N PRO A 97 10.41 1.31 15.44
CA PRO A 97 9.77 0.00 15.31
C PRO A 97 8.74 -0.28 16.42
N GLY A 98 8.89 0.34 17.59
CA GLY A 98 7.93 0.23 18.70
C GLY A 98 6.53 0.77 18.39
N GLN A 99 6.38 1.60 17.35
CA GLN A 99 5.09 2.14 16.90
C GLN A 99 4.30 1.16 16.00
N ALA A 100 4.90 0.03 15.61
CA ALA A 100 4.30 -0.92 14.68
C ALA A 100 2.92 -1.46 15.09
N PRO A 101 2.61 -1.73 16.38
CA PRO A 101 1.26 -2.15 16.77
C PRO A 101 0.19 -1.12 16.38
N HIS A 102 0.50 0.17 16.51
CA HIS A 102 -0.45 1.24 16.15
C HIS A 102 -0.68 1.33 14.64
N ALA A 103 0.33 1.01 13.82
CA ALA A 103 0.21 1.01 12.36
C ALA A 103 -0.67 -0.13 11.81
N LEU A 104 -0.91 -1.17 12.60
CA LEU A 104 -1.73 -2.33 12.22
C LEU A 104 -3.18 -2.25 12.72
N LEU A 105 -3.54 -1.21 13.48
CA LEU A 105 -4.90 -0.95 13.92
C LEU A 105 -5.78 -0.40 12.77
N PRO A 106 -7.12 -0.56 12.83
CA PRO A 106 -7.91 -1.26 13.86
C PRO A 106 -7.94 -2.78 13.70
N THR A 107 -7.61 -3.32 12.53
CA THR A 107 -7.56 -4.76 12.30
C THR A 107 -6.32 -5.12 11.50
N PRO A 108 -5.40 -5.95 12.04
CA PRO A 108 -4.19 -6.34 11.33
C PRO A 108 -4.55 -7.16 10.09
N ARG A 109 -4.02 -6.74 8.93
CA ARG A 109 -4.09 -7.44 7.63
C ARG A 109 -2.78 -8.15 7.28
N LEU A 110 -1.74 -7.93 8.09
CA LEU A 110 -0.42 -8.53 7.97
C LEU A 110 -0.20 -9.50 9.14
N ALA A 111 0.38 -10.66 8.84
CA ALA A 111 0.87 -11.57 9.87
C ALA A 111 2.12 -10.97 10.55
N ALA A 112 2.30 -11.23 11.84
CA ALA A 112 3.44 -10.72 12.62
C ALA A 112 4.83 -10.99 11.99
N PRO A 113 5.11 -12.17 11.40
CA PRO A 113 6.39 -12.41 10.72
C PRO A 113 6.60 -11.47 9.52
N LEU A 114 5.56 -11.32 8.69
CA LEU A 114 5.62 -10.44 7.52
C LEU A 114 5.79 -8.97 7.92
N ALA A 115 5.11 -8.52 8.98
CA ALA A 115 5.29 -7.17 9.51
C ALA A 115 6.74 -6.94 10.00
N LYS A 116 7.36 -7.92 10.66
CA LYS A 116 8.78 -7.85 11.05
C LYS A 116 9.71 -7.83 9.83
N ASP A 117 9.42 -8.61 8.79
CA ASP A 117 10.20 -8.60 7.54
C ASP A 117 10.13 -7.25 6.81
N ILE A 118 8.99 -6.56 6.88
CA ILE A 118 8.79 -5.21 6.34
C ILE A 118 9.59 -4.19 7.17
N LEU A 119 9.51 -4.24 8.51
CA LEU A 119 10.32 -3.38 9.38
C LEU A 119 11.82 -3.58 9.13
N ALA A 120 12.25 -4.80 8.83
CA ALA A 120 13.64 -5.09 8.48
C ALA A 120 14.09 -4.52 7.12
N ARG A 121 13.17 -3.98 6.29
CA ARG A 121 13.53 -3.27 5.05
C ARG A 121 14.03 -1.85 5.33
N ARG A 122 13.74 -1.29 6.51
CA ARG A 122 14.25 0.01 6.95
C ARG A 122 15.72 -0.09 7.34
N THR A 123 16.58 0.67 6.66
CA THR A 123 18.03 0.62 6.85
C THR A 123 18.49 1.18 8.19
N ASP A 124 17.65 2.01 8.83
CA ASP A 124 17.89 2.66 10.11
C ASP A 124 17.34 1.87 11.32
N PHE A 125 16.55 0.81 11.09
CA PHE A 125 16.02 -0.02 12.17
C PHE A 125 16.96 -1.17 12.50
N LYS A 126 17.31 -1.31 13.78
CA LYS A 126 18.14 -2.43 14.25
C LYS A 126 17.30 -3.69 14.42
N MET A 127 17.86 -4.82 14.01
CA MET A 127 17.20 -6.13 14.10
C MET A 127 16.81 -6.50 15.55
N GLU A 128 17.59 -6.07 16.54
CA GLU A 128 17.31 -6.28 17.96
C GLU A 128 16.02 -5.60 18.40
N ASP A 129 15.81 -4.35 17.95
CA ASP A 129 14.62 -3.57 18.28
C ASP A 129 13.39 -4.17 17.59
N ILE A 130 13.52 -4.60 16.33
CA ILE A 130 12.44 -5.29 15.58
C ILE A 130 12.00 -6.57 16.28
N LYS A 131 12.94 -7.36 16.81
CA LYS A 131 12.64 -8.60 17.55
C LYS A 131 11.86 -8.34 18.84
N ARG A 132 12.09 -7.19 19.49
CA ARG A 132 11.43 -6.79 20.75
C ARG A 132 10.01 -6.27 20.56
N VAL A 133 9.61 -5.91 19.33
CA VAL A 133 8.24 -5.48 19.03
C VAL A 133 7.25 -6.63 19.25
N LYS A 134 6.20 -6.35 20.02
CA LYS A 134 5.07 -7.24 20.26
C LYS A 134 3.97 -6.94 19.24
N LEU A 135 3.74 -7.85 18.29
CA LEU A 135 2.73 -7.76 17.24
C LEU A 135 1.73 -8.91 17.37
#